data_AF-A0A1E5VVE5-F1
#
_entry.id   AF-A0A1E5VVE5-F1
#
_cell.length_a   1.000
_cell.length_b   1.000
_cell.length_c   1.000
_cell.angle_alpha   90.00
_cell.angle_beta   90.00
_cell.angle_gamma   90.00
#
_symmetry.space_group_name_H-M   'P 1'
#
loop_
_entity.id
_entity.type
_entity.pdbx_description
1 polymer ?
#
loop_
_entity_poly.entity_id
_entity_poly.type
_entity_poly.pdbx_seq_one_letter_code
_entity_poly.pdbx_strand_id
1 'polypeptide(L)'
;MGSGFIIRSTDTSCLVMTCQHVIGGIDPSNPNHTLHVRLAWRSTEYTADILYDSEPCDIAVLKVRDISREYPSLKFEDPQGVPPSAPVFLLAYISPKELKGIGPVLSLFPSVSPGSTA
;
A
#
# COMPACT_ATOMS: atom_id res chain seq x y z
N MET A 1 0.39 -2.09 10.46
CA MET A 1 0.58 -2.67 9.11
C MET A 1 -0.61 -2.28 8.26
N GLY A 2 -0.43 -2.11 6.95
CA GLY A 2 -1.50 -1.72 6.05
C GLY A 2 -1.18 -2.05 4.61
N SER A 3 -2.03 -1.58 3.70
CA SER A 3 -1.90 -1.78 2.26
C SER A 3 -1.82 -0.44 1.55
N GLY A 4 -1.18 -0.42 0.38
CA GLY A 4 -1.14 0.76 -0.48
C GLY A 4 -1.06 0.36 -1.95
N PHE A 5 -1.31 1.32 -2.83
CA PHE A 5 -1.29 1.13 -4.28
C PHE A 5 -0.20 1.96 -4.92
N ILE A 6 0.53 1.36 -5.86
CA ILE A 6 1.48 2.11 -6.69
C ILE A 6 0.68 3.02 -7.61
N ILE A 7 0.91 4.33 -7.53
CA ILE A 7 0.23 5.35 -8.36
C ILE A 7 1.13 5.88 -9.48
N ARG A 8 2.43 5.65 -9.36
CA ARG A 8 3.43 5.96 -10.39
C ARG A 8 4.64 5.07 -10.18
N SER A 9 5.29 4.63 -11.25
CA SER A 9 6.55 3.88 -11.17
C SER A 9 7.52 4.37 -12.23
N THR A 10 8.81 4.29 -11.91
CA THR A 10 9.92 4.31 -12.85
C THR A 10 10.69 2.99 -12.72
N ASP A 11 11.80 2.86 -13.43
CA ASP A 11 12.75 1.76 -13.31
C ASP A 11 13.48 1.69 -11.96
N THR A 12 13.55 2.82 -11.24
CA THR A 12 14.38 3.02 -10.04
C THR A 12 13.59 3.40 -8.78
N SER A 13 12.35 3.86 -8.93
CA SER A 13 11.50 4.23 -7.79
C SER A 13 10.01 4.10 -8.10
N CYS A 14 9.18 4.00 -7.07
CA CYS A 14 7.74 4.12 -7.24
C CYS A 14 7.10 5.00 -6.17
N LEU A 15 5.96 5.59 -6.53
CA LEU A 15 5.10 6.32 -5.62
C LEU A 15 3.95 5.42 -5.21
N VAL A 16 3.72 5.33 -3.89
CA VAL A 16 2.65 4.53 -3.31
C VAL A 16 1.69 5.44 -2.58
N MET A 17 0.39 5.32 -2.85
CA MET A 17 -0.67 5.93 -2.06
C MET A 17 -1.16 4.93 -1.01
N THR A 18 -1.30 5.39 0.22
CA THR A 18 -1.81 4.62 1.36
C THR A 18 -2.65 5.52 2.25
N CYS A 19 -3.26 4.96 3.30
CA CYS A 19 -3.97 5.75 4.30
C CYS A 19 -2.97 6.40 5.28
N GLN A 20 -3.29 7.60 5.77
CA GLN A 20 -2.43 8.30 6.73
C GLN A 20 -2.34 7.54 8.06
N HIS A 21 -3.45 6.97 8.55
CA HIS A 21 -3.44 6.20 9.80
C HIS A 21 -2.53 4.96 9.74
N VAL A 22 -2.21 4.44 8.54
CA VAL A 22 -1.28 3.31 8.37
C VAL A 22 0.15 3.71 8.74
N ILE A 23 0.50 4.98 8.53
CA ILE A 23 1.83 5.53 8.81
C ILE A 23 1.88 6.45 10.04
N GLY A 24 0.74 6.73 10.68
CA GLY A 24 0.63 7.75 11.73
C GLY A 24 1.49 7.52 12.99
N GLY A 25 2.03 6.31 13.18
CA GLY A 25 2.99 6.01 14.26
C GLY A 25 4.47 6.19 13.88
N ILE A 26 4.77 6.53 12.63
CA ILE A 26 6.13 6.72 12.12
C ILE A 26 6.52 8.17 12.34
N ASP A 27 7.68 8.37 12.99
CA ASP A 27 8.27 9.69 13.21
C ASP A 27 9.42 9.85 12.20
N PRO A 28 9.29 10.69 11.16
CA PRO A 28 10.33 10.88 10.16
C PRO A 28 11.63 11.45 10.71
N SER A 29 11.59 12.09 11.90
CA SER A 29 12.76 12.68 12.55
C SER A 29 13.54 11.66 13.40
N ASN A 30 12.93 10.50 13.69
CA ASN A 30 13.55 9.44 14.48
C ASN A 30 14.20 8.39 13.54
N PRO A 31 15.53 8.23 13.55
CA PRO A 31 16.22 7.28 12.67
C PRO A 31 15.86 5.81 12.94
N ASN A 32 15.28 5.51 14.10
CA ASN A 32 14.79 4.16 14.42
C ASN A 32 13.40 3.88 13.82
N HIS A 33 12.69 4.90 13.34
CA HIS A 33 11.36 4.76 12.74
C HIS A 33 11.50 4.70 11.22
N THR A 34 11.94 3.54 10.71
CA THR A 34 12.04 3.32 9.26
C THR A 34 10.76 2.68 8.74
N LEU A 35 10.16 3.27 7.70
CA LEU A 35 9.01 2.70 7.02
C LEU A 35 9.48 1.69 5.97
N HIS A 36 9.08 0.43 6.14
CA HIS A 36 9.33 -0.63 5.19
C HIS A 36 8.08 -0.98 4.40
N VAL A 37 8.26 -1.21 3.11
CA VAL A 37 7.21 -1.63 2.18
C VAL A 37 7.64 -2.88 1.44
N ARG A 38 6.68 -3.77 1.23
CA ARG A 38 6.85 -4.98 0.44
C ARG A 38 6.00 -4.85 -0.80
N LEU A 39 6.63 -4.93 -1.96
CA LEU A 39 5.91 -4.91 -3.22
C LEU A 39 5.18 -6.24 -3.40
N ALA A 40 4.02 -6.19 -4.07
CA ALA A 40 3.25 -7.39 -4.34
C ALA A 40 4.15 -8.47 -4.98
N TRP A 41 3.97 -9.73 -4.57
CA TRP A 41 4.71 -10.89 -5.09
C TRP A 41 6.20 -10.94 -4.74
N ARG A 42 6.68 -10.05 -3.87
CA ARG A 42 8.07 -10.02 -3.42
C ARG A 42 8.14 -10.36 -1.93
N SER A 43 9.23 -11.00 -1.53
CA SER A 43 9.60 -11.15 -0.12
C SER A 43 10.53 -10.03 0.36
N THR A 44 11.19 -9.34 -0.58
CA THR A 44 12.09 -8.22 -0.31
C THR A 44 11.32 -7.02 0.22
N GLU A 45 11.86 -6.42 1.28
CA GLU A 45 11.40 -5.15 1.83
C GLU A 45 12.26 -4.01 1.29
N TYR A 46 11.61 -2.89 1.03
CA TYR A 46 12.22 -1.66 0.55
C TYR A 46 11.96 -0.57 1.58
N THR A 47 12.91 0.35 1.73
CA THR A 47 12.69 1.56 2.52
C THR A 47 11.81 2.52 1.73
N ALA A 48 10.88 3.15 2.43
CA ALA A 48 10.04 4.21 1.87
C ALA A 48 10.17 5.49 2.69
N ASP A 49 10.18 6.63 2.00
CA ASP A 49 10.03 7.94 2.63
C ASP A 49 8.59 8.42 2.51
N ILE A 50 8.12 9.14 3.52
CA ILE A 50 6.84 9.86 3.46
C ILE A 50 7.09 11.17 2.69
N LEU A 51 6.45 11.33 1.53
CA LEU A 51 6.53 12.56 0.74
C LEU A 51 5.42 13.56 1.09
N TYR A 52 4.27 13.02 1.49
CA TYR A 52 3.08 13.79 1.80
C TYR A 52 2.18 12.97 2.70
N ASP A 53 1.52 13.62 3.65
CA ASP A 53 0.43 13.06 4.43
C ASP A 53 -0.62 14.12 4.77
N SER A 54 -1.85 13.66 4.94
CA SER A 54 -3.01 14.47 5.30
C SER A 54 -3.89 13.67 6.25
N GLU A 55 -3.84 14.01 7.53
CA GLU A 55 -4.70 13.42 8.56
C GLU A 55 -6.20 13.68 8.27
N PRO A 56 -6.65 14.89 7.86
CA PRO A 56 -8.08 15.13 7.58
C PRO A 56 -8.64 14.28 6.43
N CYS A 57 -7.80 13.96 5.44
CA CYS A 57 -8.21 13.14 4.29
C CYS A 57 -7.89 11.65 4.47
N ASP A 58 -7.17 11.29 5.54
CA ASP A 58 -6.58 9.97 5.75
C ASP A 58 -5.80 9.45 4.54
N ILE A 59 -4.97 10.30 3.92
CA ILE A 59 -4.16 9.97 2.74
C ILE A 59 -2.69 10.25 3.00
N ALA A 60 -1.82 9.34 2.56
CA ALA A 60 -0.38 9.54 2.50
C ALA A 60 0.20 9.07 1.16
N VAL A 61 1.27 9.72 0.73
CA VAL A 61 2.06 9.36 -0.45
C VAL A 61 3.49 9.05 -0.01
N LEU A 62 3.93 7.85 -0.38
CA LEU A 62 5.25 7.33 -0.06
C LEU A 62 6.11 7.25 -1.32
N LYS A 63 7.42 7.45 -1.17
CA LYS A 63 8.42 7.15 -2.21
C LYS A 63 9.18 5.90 -1.82
N VAL A 64 9.09 4.87 -2.65
CA VAL A 64 9.88 3.64 -2.52
C VAL A 64 11.09 3.76 -3.45
N ARG A 65 12.29 3.60 -2.91
CA ARG A 65 13.55 3.67 -3.65
C ARG A 65 14.09 2.27 -3.95
N ASP A 66 15.11 2.22 -4.82
CA ASP A 66 15.92 1.04 -5.09
C ASP A 66 15.13 -0.17 -5.60
N ILE A 67 14.03 0.11 -6.31
CA ILE A 67 13.35 -0.92 -7.10
C ILE A 67 14.14 -1.20 -8.38
N SER A 68 14.03 -2.41 -8.91
CA SER A 68 14.83 -2.88 -10.05
C SER A 68 14.06 -2.96 -11.37
N ARG A 69 12.81 -2.50 -11.38
CA ARG A 69 11.94 -2.50 -12.55
C ARG A 69 10.74 -1.59 -12.33
N GLU A 70 10.09 -1.23 -13.41
CA GLU A 70 8.78 -0.57 -13.37
C GLU A 70 7.67 -1.54 -12.94
N TYR A 71 6.71 -1.02 -12.17
CA TYR A 71 5.54 -1.75 -11.72
C TYR A 71 4.25 -1.14 -12.29
N PRO A 72 3.21 -1.96 -12.52
CA PRO A 72 1.90 -1.45 -12.90
C PRO A 72 1.40 -0.42 -11.88
N SER A 73 1.04 0.76 -12.39
CA SER A 73 0.49 1.85 -11.60
C SER A 73 -1.03 1.91 -11.75
N LEU A 74 -1.71 2.19 -10.65
CA LEU A 74 -3.15 2.40 -10.64
C LEU A 74 -3.49 3.65 -11.45
N LYS A 75 -4.48 3.52 -12.33
CA LYS A 75 -5.05 4.65 -13.07
C LYS A 75 -6.30 5.10 -12.33
N PHE A 76 -6.38 6.39 -12.05
CA PHE A 76 -7.56 7.01 -11.46
C PHE A 76 -8.49 7.49 -12.56
N GLU A 77 -9.77 7.23 -12.37
CA GLU A 77 -10.85 7.71 -13.23
C GLU A 77 -11.82 8.52 -12.37
N ASP A 78 -12.64 9.35 -13.02
CA ASP A 78 -13.67 10.12 -12.31
C ASP A 78 -14.76 9.18 -11.76
N PRO A 79 -15.01 9.17 -10.44
CA PRO A 79 -16.03 8.31 -9.85
C PRO A 79 -17.47 8.67 -10.27
N GLN A 80 -17.72 9.86 -10.83
CA GLN A 80 -19.07 10.28 -11.26
C GLN A 80 -19.67 9.34 -12.32
N GLY A 81 -18.83 8.62 -13.08
CA GLY A 81 -19.27 7.67 -14.10
C GLY A 81 -19.61 6.27 -13.59
N VAL A 82 -19.44 5.97 -12.29
CA VAL A 82 -19.62 4.63 -11.73
C VAL A 82 -21.07 4.42 -11.23
N PRO A 83 -21.85 3.50 -11.83
CA PRO A 83 -23.22 3.21 -11.37
C PRO A 83 -23.25 2.68 -9.92
N PRO A 84 -24.31 2.96 -9.12
CA PRO A 84 -24.43 2.49 -7.74
C PRO A 84 -24.35 0.97 -7.54
N SER A 85 -24.56 0.18 -8.59
CA SER A 85 -24.51 -1.30 -8.58
C SER A 85 -23.34 -1.87 -9.36
N ALA A 86 -22.36 -1.04 -9.76
CA ALA A 86 -21.18 -1.52 -10.46
C ALA A 86 -20.41 -2.51 -9.57
N PRO A 87 -19.92 -3.64 -10.14
CA PRO A 87 -19.09 -4.57 -9.40
C PRO A 87 -17.80 -3.87 -8.97
N VAL A 88 -17.46 -4.00 -7.68
CA VAL A 88 -16.23 -3.45 -7.10
C VAL A 88 -15.37 -4.57 -6.54
N PHE A 89 -14.05 -4.38 -6.60
CA PHE A 89 -13.09 -5.31 -6.04
C PHE A 89 -12.30 -4.58 -4.95
N LEU A 90 -12.25 -5.18 -3.76
CA LEU A 90 -11.35 -4.75 -2.69
C LEU A 90 -10.07 -5.57 -2.78
N LEU A 91 -8.94 -4.91 -2.98
CA LEU A 91 -7.62 -5.53 -2.96
C LEU A 91 -6.84 -5.00 -1.77
N ALA A 92 -6.39 -5.88 -0.89
CA ALA A 92 -5.57 -5.53 0.25
C ALA A 92 -4.68 -6.70 0.64
N TYR A 93 -3.55 -6.36 1.26
CA TYR A 93 -2.85 -7.28 2.14
C TYR A 93 -3.62 -7.35 3.47
N ILE A 94 -4.07 -8.56 3.85
CA ILE A 94 -4.85 -8.79 5.06
C ILE A 94 -4.35 -10.00 5.84
N SER A 95 -4.31 -9.89 7.16
CA SER A 95 -4.00 -11.03 8.01
C SER A 95 -5.15 -12.04 7.96
N PRO A 96 -4.88 -13.36 7.80
CA PRO A 96 -5.93 -14.37 7.81
C PRO A 96 -6.82 -14.35 9.07
N LYS A 97 -6.30 -13.85 10.20
CA LYS A 97 -7.04 -13.71 11.47
C LYS A 97 -8.13 -12.63 11.40
N GLU A 98 -7.97 -11.65 10.51
CA GLU A 98 -8.86 -10.50 10.31
C GLU A 98 -9.94 -10.77 9.25
N LEU A 99 -9.87 -11.89 8.54
CA LEU A 99 -10.83 -12.30 7.50
C LEU A 99 -12.21 -12.75 8.03
N LYS A 100 -12.46 -12.70 9.34
CA LYS A 100 -13.73 -13.19 9.91
C LYS A 100 -14.92 -12.35 9.42
N GLY A 101 -15.81 -12.98 8.66
CA GLY A 101 -17.05 -12.35 8.18
C GLY A 101 -16.93 -11.57 6.87
N ILE A 102 -15.76 -11.57 6.24
CA ILE A 102 -15.57 -11.03 4.89
C ILE A 102 -16.00 -12.12 3.89
N GLY A 103 -16.73 -11.75 2.83
CA GLY A 103 -17.36 -12.64 1.84
C GLY A 103 -16.39 -13.53 1.04
N PRO A 104 -16.62 -13.83 -0.26
CA PRO A 104 -15.69 -14.67 -1.00
C PRO A 104 -14.32 -13.99 -1.12
N VAL A 105 -13.33 -14.48 -0.36
CA VAL A 105 -11.96 -13.96 -0.35
C VAL A 105 -11.12 -14.80 -1.29
N LEU A 106 -10.62 -14.16 -2.35
CA LEU A 106 -9.61 -14.77 -3.21
C LEU A 106 -8.23 -14.47 -2.61
N SER A 107 -7.63 -15.46 -1.92
CA SER A 107 -6.24 -15.34 -1.52
C SER A 107 -5.36 -15.45 -2.75
N LEU A 108 -4.79 -14.32 -3.15
CA LEU A 108 -3.89 -14.28 -4.28
C LEU A 108 -2.57 -15.00 -3.90
N PHE A 109 -1.97 -14.70 -2.73
CA PHE A 109 -0.68 -15.28 -2.30
C PHE A 109 -0.64 -15.64 -0.81
N PRO A 110 -1.00 -16.89 -0.43
CA PRO A 110 -1.02 -17.30 0.97
C PRO A 110 0.38 -17.45 1.60
N SER A 111 1.44 -17.53 0.79
CA SER A 111 2.82 -17.76 1.25
C SER A 111 3.61 -16.49 1.60
N VAL A 112 3.07 -15.30 1.31
CA VAL A 112 3.75 -14.03 1.57
C VAL A 112 3.09 -13.40 2.79
N SER A 113 3.81 -13.27 3.91
CA SER A 113 3.39 -12.56 5.15
C SER A 113 3.30 -11.04 4.91
N PRO A 114 2.56 -10.23 5.70
CA PRO A 114 2.76 -8.79 5.64
C PRO A 114 4.17 -8.53 6.16
N GLY A 115 4.80 -7.44 5.71
CA GLY A 115 6.10 -7.00 6.22
C GLY A 115 6.11 -6.94 7.75
N SER A 116 7.28 -7.13 8.37
CA SER A 116 7.40 -7.12 9.83
C SER A 116 7.38 -5.69 10.37
N THR A 117 6.72 -5.44 11.49
CA THR A 117 7.09 -4.32 12.35
C THR A 117 8.27 -4.81 13.17
N ALA A 118 9.47 -4.28 12.93
CA ALA A 118 10.57 -4.44 13.87
C ALA A 118 10.21 -3.72 15.18
#